data_AF-A0ABD0S1F8-F1
#
_entry.id   AF-A0ABD0S1F8-F1
#
_cell.length_a   1.000
_cell.length_b   1.000
_cell.length_c   1.000
_cell.angle_alpha   90.00
_cell.angle_beta   90.00
_cell.angle_gamma   90.00
#
_symmetry.space_group_name_H-M   'P 1'
#
loop_
_entity.id
_entity.type
_entity.pdbx_description
1 polymer ?
#
loop_
_entity_poly.entity_id
_entity_poly.type
_entity_poly.pdbx_seq_one_letter_code
_entity_poly.pdbx_strand_id
1 'polypeptide(L)'
;TSRCRILQRLAVMHKPSIRPPLTSAHKQKRLHAVQPWMVQMDGVVDGWWMATMSPQGCDISKEVAESCFGPESWGESWSAPLGFLKYVEFLIDHFLPWYKKKNRAFRNKIIFMHDNAPSHAARNTSASLAAMGIKEGKLMLWPPSSPDLNPIENLWSILKRKIYEGGRQFTSKQQLWEAILTNCKEIQAETVQKLTSSMDARIVKLLSNKGSYVKM
;
A
#
# COMPACT_ATOMS: atom_id res chain seq x y z
N THR A 1 -0.93 -11.82 -32.68
CA THR A 1 -1.68 -12.25 -31.47
C THR A 1 -1.02 -11.66 -30.23
N SER A 2 -1.34 -10.39 -29.95
CA SER A 2 -0.66 -9.58 -28.93
C SER A 2 -1.15 -9.97 -27.54
N ARG A 3 -0.49 -10.96 -26.91
CA ARG A 3 -0.66 -11.20 -25.46
C ARG A 3 -0.35 -9.90 -24.73
N CYS A 4 -1.37 -9.36 -24.06
CA CYS A 4 -1.29 -8.11 -23.32
C CYS A 4 -0.07 -8.11 -22.40
N ARG A 5 0.85 -7.14 -22.54
CA ARG A 5 2.05 -7.01 -21.69
C ARG A 5 1.73 -6.93 -20.18
N ILE A 6 0.50 -6.59 -19.83
CA ILE A 6 -0.03 -6.63 -18.45
C ILE A 6 -0.21 -8.07 -17.96
N LEU A 7 -0.75 -8.97 -18.79
CA LEU A 7 -0.79 -10.40 -18.47
C LEU A 7 0.62 -10.98 -18.35
N GLN A 8 1.58 -10.48 -19.14
CA GLN A 8 2.99 -10.85 -18.99
C GLN A 8 3.62 -10.29 -17.70
N ARG A 9 3.38 -9.03 -17.29
CA ARG A 9 3.91 -8.50 -16.02
C ARG A 9 3.30 -9.18 -14.80
N LEU A 10 2.00 -9.51 -14.84
CA LEU A 10 1.35 -10.28 -13.77
C LEU A 10 1.82 -11.74 -13.75
N ALA A 11 2.05 -12.37 -14.92
CA ALA A 11 2.63 -13.71 -15.03
C ALA A 11 4.12 -13.77 -14.64
N VAL A 12 4.90 -12.69 -14.84
CA VAL A 12 6.32 -12.62 -14.47
C VAL A 12 6.51 -12.39 -12.96
N MET A 13 5.47 -11.95 -12.24
CA MET A 13 5.49 -11.90 -10.76
C MET A 13 5.43 -13.28 -10.07
N HIS A 14 5.37 -14.38 -10.83
CA HIS A 14 5.56 -15.74 -10.31
C HIS A 14 7.03 -16.13 -10.05
N LYS A 15 8.00 -15.29 -10.40
CA LYS A 15 9.38 -15.50 -9.96
C LYS A 15 9.57 -14.89 -8.56
N PRO A 16 10.04 -15.65 -7.55
CA PRO A 16 10.47 -15.05 -6.31
C PRO A 16 11.56 -14.01 -6.63
N SER A 17 11.25 -12.75 -6.41
CA SER A 17 12.22 -11.67 -6.52
C SER A 17 13.26 -11.90 -5.43
N ILE A 18 14.40 -12.51 -5.79
CA ILE A 18 15.55 -12.55 -4.91
C ILE A 18 16.04 -11.10 -4.83
N ARG A 19 15.63 -10.40 -3.77
CA ARG A 19 16.07 -9.04 -3.51
C ARG A 19 17.57 -9.08 -3.18
N PRO A 20 18.39 -8.24 -3.84
CA PRO A 20 19.81 -8.18 -3.52
C PRO A 20 20.00 -7.75 -2.06
N PRO A 21 21.09 -8.18 -1.39
CA PRO A 21 21.39 -7.74 -0.03
C PRO A 21 21.44 -6.22 0.10
N LEU A 22 20.94 -5.70 1.22
CA LEU A 22 20.99 -4.27 1.51
C LEU A 22 22.41 -3.84 1.90
N THR A 23 22.84 -2.69 1.38
CA THR A 23 24.06 -2.01 1.83
C THR A 23 23.91 -1.49 3.26
N SER A 24 25.02 -1.25 3.96
CA SER A 24 25.02 -0.68 5.32
C SER A 24 24.28 0.66 5.38
N ALA A 25 24.44 1.51 4.35
CA ALA A 25 23.72 2.78 4.24
C ALA A 25 22.20 2.57 4.14
N HIS A 26 21.73 1.58 3.37
CA HIS A 26 20.30 1.26 3.32
C HIS A 26 19.77 0.74 4.64
N LYS A 27 20.51 -0.14 5.32
CA LYS A 27 20.14 -0.65 6.65
C LYS A 27 20.03 0.48 7.68
N GLN A 28 20.96 1.43 7.67
CA GLN A 28 20.91 2.58 8.58
C GLN A 28 19.71 3.50 8.30
N LYS A 29 19.40 3.76 7.02
CA LYS A 29 18.19 4.51 6.63
C LYS A 29 16.92 3.81 7.10
N ARG A 30 16.86 2.48 6.99
CA ARG A 30 15.75 1.66 7.49
C ARG A 30 15.59 1.79 9.00
N LEU A 31 16.69 1.65 9.75
CA LEU A 31 16.69 1.80 11.22
C LEU A 31 16.23 3.19 11.66
N HIS A 32 16.73 4.25 11.01
CA HIS A 32 16.35 5.62 11.31
C HIS A 32 14.87 5.88 11.03
N ALA A 33 14.34 5.39 9.91
CA ALA A 33 12.95 5.63 9.52
C ALA A 33 11.92 4.99 10.47
N VAL A 34 12.27 3.87 11.13
CA VAL A 34 11.36 3.21 12.08
C VAL A 34 11.44 3.76 13.51
N GLN A 35 12.42 4.60 13.84
CA GLN A 35 12.54 5.18 15.20
C GLN A 35 11.29 5.95 15.64
N PRO A 36 10.69 6.83 14.82
CA PRO A 36 9.48 7.55 15.21
C PRO A 36 8.29 6.62 15.46
N TRP A 37 8.28 5.44 14.82
CA TRP A 37 7.21 4.46 14.98
C TRP A 37 7.24 3.84 16.37
N MET A 38 8.43 3.64 16.95
CA MET A 38 8.59 3.05 18.29
C MET A 38 7.92 3.89 19.37
N VAL A 39 8.06 5.23 19.29
CA VAL A 39 7.42 6.17 20.22
C VAL A 39 5.89 6.15 20.10
N GLN A 40 5.36 5.78 18.93
CA GLN A 40 3.92 5.67 18.70
C GLN A 40 3.33 4.34 19.19
N MET A 41 4.15 3.29 19.33
CA MET A 41 3.75 1.97 19.82
C MET A 41 3.49 1.95 21.33
N ASP A 42 4.17 2.79 22.12
CA ASP A 42 3.99 2.90 23.58
C ASP A 42 2.70 3.65 23.99
N GLY A 43 1.91 4.14 23.01
CA GLY A 43 0.77 5.04 23.27
C GLY A 43 -0.63 4.46 23.06
N VAL A 44 -0.91 3.73 21.97
CA VAL A 44 -2.26 3.22 21.65
C VAL A 44 -2.17 2.08 20.62
N VAL A 45 -2.39 0.83 21.04
CA VAL A 45 -2.60 -0.31 20.13
C VAL A 45 -4.06 -0.34 19.70
N ASP A 46 -4.47 0.58 18.83
CA ASP A 46 -5.80 0.58 18.18
C ASP A 46 -5.87 1.49 16.93
N GLY A 47 -4.70 1.87 16.37
CA GLY A 47 -4.57 3.07 15.52
C GLY A 47 -3.91 2.92 14.15
N TRP A 48 -3.42 1.74 13.76
CA TRP A 48 -2.74 1.56 12.46
C TRP A 48 -3.75 1.45 11.31
N TRP A 49 -4.44 2.55 11.03
CA TRP A 49 -5.36 2.66 9.91
C TRP A 49 -4.57 3.16 8.71
N MET A 50 -4.11 2.24 7.86
CA MET A 50 -3.68 2.65 6.54
C MET A 50 -4.89 3.28 5.86
N ALA A 51 -4.72 4.50 5.35
CA ALA A 51 -5.70 5.23 4.56
C ALA A 51 -6.35 4.38 3.45
N THR A 52 -5.67 3.32 3.00
CA THR A 52 -6.11 2.39 1.94
C THR A 52 -6.74 1.10 2.46
N MET A 53 -6.66 0.79 3.76
CA MET A 53 -7.09 -0.49 4.34
C MET A 53 -7.76 -0.27 5.69
N SER A 54 -9.03 0.12 5.69
CA SER A 54 -9.83 0.30 6.90
C SER A 54 -10.44 -1.03 7.39
N PRO A 55 -10.17 -1.47 8.64
CA PRO A 55 -10.83 -2.57 9.34
C PRO A 55 -12.35 -2.55 9.47
N GLN A 56 -13.03 -1.49 9.06
CA GLN A 56 -14.51 -1.46 9.02
C GLN A 56 -15.06 -2.14 7.75
N GLY A 57 -14.24 -2.90 7.02
CA GLY A 57 -14.64 -3.50 5.74
C GLY A 57 -15.09 -2.41 4.76
N CYS A 58 -14.22 -1.43 4.49
CA CYS A 58 -14.66 -0.20 3.86
C CYS A 58 -14.40 -0.18 2.35
N ASP A 59 -15.43 0.30 1.64
CA ASP A 59 -15.50 0.81 0.27
C ASP A 59 -14.23 1.43 -0.30
N ILE A 60 -13.26 1.87 0.50
CA ILE A 60 -11.95 2.33 0.01
C ILE A 60 -11.30 1.28 -0.89
N SER A 61 -11.34 -0.02 -0.58
CA SER A 61 -10.73 -1.00 -1.51
C SER A 61 -11.46 -1.06 -2.84
N LYS A 62 -12.76 -0.73 -2.88
CA LYS A 62 -13.58 -0.69 -4.09
C LYS A 62 -13.44 0.65 -4.81
N GLU A 63 -13.44 1.77 -4.11
CA GLU A 63 -13.24 3.13 -4.63
C GLU A 63 -11.78 3.36 -5.06
N VAL A 64 -10.78 2.89 -4.30
CA VAL A 64 -9.36 2.87 -4.69
C VAL A 64 -9.12 1.87 -5.81
N ALA A 65 -9.82 0.73 -5.81
CA ALA A 65 -9.84 -0.12 -6.98
C ALA A 65 -10.42 0.66 -8.19
N GLU A 66 -11.64 1.19 -8.09
CA GLU A 66 -12.33 1.87 -9.18
C GLU A 66 -11.62 3.14 -9.66
N SER A 67 -10.88 3.86 -8.81
CA SER A 67 -10.16 5.07 -9.21
C SER A 67 -8.75 4.79 -9.72
N CYS A 68 -7.97 3.94 -9.05
CA CYS A 68 -6.63 3.57 -9.50
C CYS A 68 -6.68 2.60 -10.69
N PHE A 69 -7.81 1.93 -10.91
CA PHE A 69 -7.94 0.82 -11.84
C PHE A 69 -9.36 0.68 -12.46
N GLY A 70 -10.17 1.74 -12.55
CA GLY A 70 -11.46 1.71 -13.27
C GLY A 70 -11.27 1.47 -14.78
N PRO A 71 -12.30 0.98 -15.52
CA PRO A 71 -12.24 0.66 -16.95
C PRO A 71 -11.58 1.75 -17.82
N GLU A 72 -11.84 3.02 -17.47
CA GLU A 72 -11.29 4.21 -18.14
C GLU A 72 -9.86 4.54 -17.68
N SER A 73 -9.50 4.20 -16.43
CA SER A 73 -8.14 4.31 -15.87
C SER A 73 -7.13 3.30 -16.46
N TRP A 74 -7.60 2.26 -17.17
CA TRP A 74 -6.76 1.25 -17.85
C TRP A 74 -6.17 1.70 -19.20
N GLY A 75 -6.58 2.86 -19.72
CA GLY A 75 -6.00 3.50 -20.90
C GLY A 75 -4.64 4.11 -20.56
N GLU A 76 -3.62 3.83 -21.39
CA GLU A 76 -2.21 4.37 -21.44
C GLU A 76 -1.39 4.52 -20.13
N SER A 77 -2.02 4.51 -18.95
CA SER A 77 -1.48 5.02 -17.69
C SER A 77 -0.68 3.99 -16.90
N TRP A 78 -0.62 2.74 -17.36
CA TRP A 78 0.34 1.72 -16.88
C TRP A 78 1.54 1.55 -17.83
N SER A 79 1.51 2.22 -18.99
CA SER A 79 2.66 2.32 -19.89
C SER A 79 3.63 3.41 -19.42
N ALA A 80 3.14 4.38 -18.64
CA ALA A 80 3.91 5.48 -18.07
C ALA A 80 3.88 5.44 -16.52
N PRO A 81 4.93 5.88 -15.83
CA PRO A 81 4.90 6.04 -14.37
C PRO A 81 3.74 6.95 -13.96
N LEU A 82 2.99 6.59 -12.92
CA LEU A 82 2.04 7.51 -12.30
C LEU A 82 2.82 8.76 -11.85
N GLY A 83 2.54 9.91 -12.46
CA GLY A 83 3.15 11.17 -12.05
C GLY A 83 2.59 11.63 -10.70
N PHE A 84 3.30 12.55 -10.04
CA PHE A 84 2.84 13.12 -8.77
C PHE A 84 1.46 13.79 -8.91
N LEU A 85 1.14 14.39 -10.07
CA LEU A 85 -0.16 15.03 -10.34
C LEU A 85 -1.31 14.04 -10.20
N LYS A 86 -1.28 12.94 -10.96
CA LYS A 86 -2.30 11.89 -10.90
C LYS A 86 -2.43 11.27 -9.50
N TYR A 87 -1.32 11.14 -8.78
CA TYR A 87 -1.37 10.67 -7.40
C TYR A 87 -2.09 11.65 -6.48
N VAL A 88 -1.79 12.95 -6.59
CA VAL A 88 -2.45 13.99 -5.80
C VAL A 88 -3.93 14.14 -6.17
N GLU A 89 -4.28 14.10 -7.46
CA GLU A 89 -5.67 14.07 -7.94
C GLU A 89 -6.44 12.91 -7.30
N PHE A 90 -5.89 11.70 -7.36
CA PHE A 90 -6.49 10.54 -6.69
C PHE A 90 -6.72 10.75 -5.18
N LEU A 91 -5.75 11.36 -4.47
CA LEU A 91 -5.92 11.67 -3.06
C LEU A 91 -7.03 12.70 -2.81
N ILE A 92 -7.15 13.71 -3.67
CA ILE A 92 -8.17 14.76 -3.58
C ILE A 92 -9.56 14.19 -3.86
N ASP A 93 -9.68 13.34 -4.87
CA ASP A 93 -10.97 12.87 -5.37
C ASP A 93 -11.54 11.71 -4.55
N HIS A 94 -10.67 10.87 -3.97
CA HIS A 94 -11.10 9.65 -3.28
C HIS A 94 -10.74 9.64 -1.79
N PHE A 95 -9.47 9.87 -1.46
CA PHE A 95 -9.03 9.77 -0.07
C PHE A 95 -9.59 10.91 0.80
N LEU A 96 -9.52 12.16 0.35
CA LEU A 96 -9.93 13.31 1.13
C LEU A 96 -11.43 13.32 1.50
N PRO A 97 -12.36 13.04 0.57
CA PRO A 97 -13.78 12.98 0.91
C PRO A 97 -14.06 11.88 1.94
N TRP A 98 -13.45 10.70 1.78
CA TRP A 98 -13.56 9.61 2.74
C TRP A 98 -13.01 10.02 4.11
N TYR A 99 -11.81 10.61 4.15
CA TYR A 99 -11.16 11.03 5.39
C TYR A 99 -11.98 12.10 6.12
N LYS A 100 -12.52 13.09 5.40
CA LYS A 100 -13.35 14.17 5.96
C LYS A 100 -14.68 13.67 6.54
N LYS A 101 -15.25 12.59 6.02
CA LYS A 101 -16.46 11.94 6.55
C LYS A 101 -16.24 11.27 7.91
N LYS A 102 -14.98 10.99 8.30
CA LYS A 102 -14.68 10.33 9.58
C LYS A 102 -14.76 11.29 10.77
N ASN A 103 -15.18 10.74 11.91
CA ASN A 103 -15.31 11.50 13.15
C ASN A 103 -13.95 12.03 13.65
N ARG A 104 -13.98 13.00 14.57
CA ARG A 104 -12.78 13.68 15.09
C ARG A 104 -11.83 12.69 15.79
N ALA A 105 -12.35 11.74 16.54
CA ALA A 105 -11.53 10.75 17.25
C ALA A 105 -10.69 9.91 16.27
N PHE A 106 -11.31 9.44 15.18
CA PHE A 106 -10.61 8.72 14.12
C PHE A 106 -9.54 9.59 13.45
N ARG A 107 -9.89 10.81 13.03
CA ARG A 107 -8.97 11.74 12.36
C ARG A 107 -7.78 12.19 13.23
N ASN A 108 -7.91 12.09 14.54
CA ASN A 108 -6.84 12.37 15.49
C ASN A 108 -5.89 11.19 15.69
N LYS A 109 -6.35 9.95 15.48
CA LYS A 109 -5.56 8.73 15.70
C LYS A 109 -4.91 8.18 14.43
N ILE A 110 -5.50 8.42 13.26
CA ILE A 110 -5.00 7.85 12.00
C ILE A 110 -3.65 8.43 11.59
N ILE A 111 -2.76 7.54 11.14
CA ILE A 111 -1.48 7.86 10.52
C ILE A 111 -1.55 7.45 9.05
N PHE A 112 -1.31 8.42 8.16
CA PHE A 112 -1.23 8.19 6.73
C PHE A 112 0.10 7.51 6.38
N MET A 113 0.03 6.44 5.61
CA MET A 113 1.18 5.67 5.16
C MET A 113 1.13 5.52 3.64
N HIS A 114 2.28 5.76 3.00
CA HIS A 114 2.56 5.42 1.61
C HIS A 114 4.05 5.08 1.48
N ASP A 115 4.44 4.37 0.42
CA ASP A 115 5.85 4.07 0.16
C ASP A 115 6.57 5.24 -0.53
N ASN A 116 7.89 5.11 -0.70
CA ASN A 116 8.71 6.14 -1.35
C ASN A 116 8.77 5.98 -2.87
N ALA A 117 7.66 5.58 -3.53
CA ALA A 117 7.59 5.63 -4.98
C ALA A 117 7.88 7.06 -5.48
N PRO A 118 8.46 7.26 -6.69
CA PRO A 118 8.84 8.59 -7.15
C PRO A 118 7.72 9.65 -7.11
N SER A 119 6.49 9.25 -7.40
CA SER A 119 5.31 10.12 -7.27
C SER A 119 4.98 10.49 -5.83
N HIS A 120 5.17 9.57 -4.89
CA HIS A 120 4.87 9.75 -3.48
C HIS A 120 5.92 10.63 -2.78
N ALA A 121 7.18 10.43 -3.13
CA ALA A 121 8.33 11.18 -2.61
C ALA A 121 8.52 12.56 -3.27
N ALA A 122 7.68 12.93 -4.25
CA ALA A 122 7.77 14.22 -4.91
C ALA A 122 7.52 15.37 -3.92
N ARG A 123 8.29 16.46 -4.06
CA ARG A 123 8.12 17.68 -3.24
C ARG A 123 6.69 18.21 -3.31
N ASN A 124 6.09 18.20 -4.49
CA ASN A 124 4.73 18.66 -4.70
C ASN A 124 3.72 17.78 -3.96
N THR A 125 3.90 16.46 -3.94
CA THR A 125 3.05 15.55 -3.16
C THR A 125 3.16 15.81 -1.67
N SER A 126 4.37 16.04 -1.16
CA SER A 126 4.58 16.41 0.24
C SER A 126 3.86 17.72 0.59
N ALA A 127 3.94 18.73 -0.28
CA ALA A 127 3.23 20.00 -0.10
C ALA A 127 1.70 19.82 -0.14
N SER A 128 1.19 19.01 -1.07
CA SER A 128 -0.24 18.70 -1.15
C SER A 128 -0.75 17.95 0.08
N LEU A 129 -0.02 16.94 0.58
CA LEU A 129 -0.36 16.24 1.83
C LEU A 129 -0.37 17.20 3.03
N ALA A 130 0.60 18.12 3.10
CA ALA A 130 0.62 19.13 4.16
C ALA A 130 -0.60 20.07 4.09
N ALA A 131 -0.99 20.51 2.90
CA ALA A 131 -2.20 21.33 2.68
C ALA A 131 -3.49 20.57 3.04
N MET A 132 -3.48 19.24 2.94
CA MET A 132 -4.56 18.35 3.37
C MET A 132 -4.60 18.12 4.89
N GLY A 133 -3.63 18.65 5.65
CA GLY A 133 -3.48 18.42 7.08
C GLY A 133 -2.85 17.06 7.42
N ILE A 134 -2.17 16.43 6.46
CA ILE A 134 -1.44 15.18 6.59
C ILE A 134 0.05 15.52 6.63
N LYS A 135 0.50 15.98 7.79
CA LYS A 135 1.89 16.33 8.08
C LYS A 135 2.22 15.96 9.52
N GLU A 136 3.50 16.02 9.89
CA GLU A 136 4.00 16.02 11.27
C GLU A 136 3.25 15.08 12.24
N GLY A 137 3.72 13.84 12.38
CA GLY A 137 3.06 12.84 13.23
C GLY A 137 1.83 12.17 12.60
N LYS A 138 1.22 12.79 11.57
CA LYS A 138 0.16 12.15 10.75
C LYS A 138 0.64 11.53 9.44
N LEU A 139 1.88 11.81 9.02
CA LEU A 139 2.50 11.17 7.85
C LEU A 139 3.62 10.26 8.31
N MET A 140 3.56 8.99 7.91
CA MET A 140 4.55 8.00 8.24
C MET A 140 5.79 8.14 7.34
N LEU A 141 6.97 8.25 7.96
CA LEU A 141 8.24 8.15 7.22
C LEU A 141 8.47 6.69 6.84
N TRP A 142 8.31 6.36 5.55
CA TRP A 142 8.51 4.99 5.09
C TRP A 142 9.99 4.68 4.81
N PRO A 143 10.53 3.55 5.30
CA PRO A 143 11.91 3.17 5.02
C PRO A 143 12.11 2.80 3.54
N PRO A 144 13.22 3.23 2.91
CA PRO A 144 13.50 2.91 1.51
C PRO A 144 13.65 1.40 1.31
N SER A 145 13.26 0.90 0.13
CA SER A 145 13.40 -0.51 -0.25
C SER A 145 12.85 -1.49 0.80
N SER A 146 11.68 -1.19 1.38
CA SER A 146 11.08 -1.97 2.47
C SER A 146 9.71 -2.57 2.16
N PRO A 147 9.53 -3.29 1.04
CA PRO A 147 8.28 -3.99 0.75
C PRO A 147 7.99 -5.11 1.77
N ASP A 148 9.01 -5.62 2.46
CA ASP A 148 8.87 -6.60 3.55
C ASP A 148 8.15 -6.04 4.78
N LEU A 149 8.13 -4.71 4.94
CA LEU A 149 7.35 -4.07 5.98
C LEU A 149 5.93 -3.73 5.52
N ASN A 150 5.67 -3.59 4.22
CA ASN A 150 4.41 -3.04 3.73
C ASN A 150 3.27 -4.08 3.81
N PRO A 151 2.22 -3.89 4.64
CA PRO A 151 1.11 -4.85 4.74
C PRO A 151 0.34 -5.02 3.43
N ILE A 152 0.32 -4.01 2.56
CA ILE A 152 -0.40 -4.09 1.28
C ILE A 152 0.22 -5.13 0.34
N GLU A 153 1.54 -5.38 0.44
CA GLU A 153 2.22 -6.40 -0.35
C GLU A 153 1.71 -7.80 -0.01
N ASN A 154 1.35 -8.03 1.26
CA ASN A 154 0.73 -9.28 1.68
C ASN A 154 -0.71 -9.40 1.21
N LEU A 155 -1.46 -8.30 1.27
CA LEU A 155 -2.81 -8.26 0.72
C LEU A 155 -2.79 -8.62 -0.77
N TRP A 156 -1.88 -8.03 -1.54
CA TRP A 156 -1.66 -8.37 -2.94
C TRP A 156 -1.28 -9.83 -3.14
N SER A 157 -0.45 -10.40 -2.26
CA SER A 157 -0.12 -11.82 -2.32
C SER A 157 -1.33 -12.72 -2.09
N ILE A 158 -2.21 -12.37 -1.15
CA ILE A 158 -3.46 -13.10 -0.87
C ILE A 158 -4.40 -13.01 -2.07
N LEU A 159 -4.62 -11.79 -2.58
CA LEU A 159 -5.46 -11.55 -3.75
C LEU A 159 -4.98 -12.31 -4.97
N LYS A 160 -3.68 -12.24 -5.30
CA LYS A 160 -3.11 -12.97 -6.44
C LYS A 160 -3.36 -14.47 -6.32
N ARG A 161 -3.13 -15.06 -5.13
CA ARG A 161 -3.34 -16.50 -4.94
C ARG A 161 -4.80 -16.90 -5.17
N LYS A 162 -5.77 -16.10 -4.72
CA LYS A 162 -7.19 -16.36 -4.97
C LYS A 162 -7.57 -16.15 -6.45
N ILE A 163 -7.13 -15.05 -7.05
CA ILE A 163 -7.45 -14.69 -8.45
C ILE A 163 -6.96 -15.77 -9.43
N TYR A 164 -5.79 -16.36 -9.17
CA TYR A 164 -5.16 -17.39 -10.00
C TYR A 164 -5.32 -18.82 -9.46
N GLU A 165 -6.23 -19.03 -8.50
CA GLU A 165 -6.50 -20.35 -7.93
C GLU A 165 -6.93 -21.35 -9.02
N GLY A 166 -6.51 -22.60 -8.88
CA GLY A 166 -6.77 -23.65 -9.88
C GLY A 166 -6.14 -23.40 -11.26
N GLY A 167 -5.16 -22.48 -11.36
CA GLY A 167 -4.49 -22.16 -12.62
C GLY A 167 -5.30 -21.26 -13.56
N ARG A 168 -6.35 -20.59 -13.06
CA ARG A 168 -7.21 -19.68 -13.83
C ARG A 168 -6.38 -18.68 -14.64
N GLN A 169 -6.76 -18.48 -15.91
CA GLN A 169 -6.15 -17.50 -16.80
C GLN A 169 -7.20 -16.50 -17.27
N PHE A 170 -6.75 -15.29 -17.62
CA PHE A 170 -7.62 -14.21 -18.10
C PHE A 170 -7.21 -13.82 -19.52
N THR A 171 -8.18 -13.68 -20.43
CA THR A 171 -7.92 -13.35 -21.84
C THR A 171 -8.12 -11.87 -22.14
N SER A 172 -8.76 -11.12 -21.24
CA SER A 172 -8.92 -9.66 -21.34
C SER A 172 -8.59 -8.95 -20.03
N LYS A 173 -8.28 -7.66 -20.11
CA LYS A 173 -8.08 -6.80 -18.93
C LYS A 173 -9.36 -6.71 -18.09
N GLN A 174 -10.52 -6.62 -18.75
CA GLN A 174 -11.81 -6.52 -18.09
C GLN A 174 -12.13 -7.75 -17.23
N GLN A 175 -11.88 -8.96 -17.75
CA GLN A 175 -12.11 -10.18 -16.97
C GLN A 175 -11.22 -10.25 -15.73
N LEU A 176 -9.94 -9.90 -15.89
CA LEU A 176 -9.02 -9.82 -14.75
C LEU A 176 -9.49 -8.76 -13.74
N TRP A 177 -10.00 -7.64 -14.23
CA TRP A 177 -10.49 -6.55 -13.41
C TRP A 177 -11.69 -6.95 -12.57
N GLU A 178 -12.69 -7.56 -13.19
CA GLU A 178 -13.86 -8.10 -12.50
C GLU A 178 -13.45 -9.15 -11.45
N ALA A 179 -12.46 -9.98 -11.75
CA ALA A 179 -11.92 -10.93 -10.79
C ALA A 179 -11.23 -10.25 -9.60
N ILE A 180 -10.44 -9.19 -9.83
CA ILE A 180 -9.83 -8.39 -8.77
C ILE A 180 -10.92 -7.79 -7.87
N LEU A 181 -11.93 -7.14 -8.45
CA LEU A 181 -13.02 -6.50 -7.70
C LEU A 181 -13.80 -7.50 -6.86
N THR A 182 -14.16 -8.65 -7.43
CA THR A 182 -14.88 -9.73 -6.71
C THR A 182 -14.04 -10.23 -5.54
N ASN A 183 -12.76 -10.55 -5.77
CA ASN A 183 -11.89 -11.05 -4.71
C ASN A 183 -11.60 -10.00 -3.62
N CYS A 184 -11.54 -8.72 -3.99
CA CYS A 184 -11.39 -7.63 -3.03
C CYS A 184 -12.59 -7.52 -2.09
N LYS A 185 -13.82 -7.66 -2.62
CA LYS A 185 -15.06 -7.63 -1.82
C LYS A 185 -15.16 -8.80 -0.83
N GLU A 186 -14.52 -9.92 -1.14
CA GLU A 186 -14.47 -11.10 -0.27
C GLU A 186 -13.40 -11.01 0.84
N ILE A 187 -12.54 -9.99 0.82
CA ILE A 187 -11.52 -9.82 1.87
C ILE A 187 -12.24 -9.45 3.17
N GLN A 188 -12.10 -10.33 4.17
CA GLN A 188 -12.63 -10.10 5.50
C GLN A 188 -11.85 -8.99 6.20
N ALA A 189 -12.56 -8.17 6.98
CA ALA A 189 -11.98 -7.13 7.82
C ALA A 189 -10.88 -7.67 8.76
N GLU A 190 -11.08 -8.88 9.30
CA GLU A 190 -10.10 -9.56 10.15
C GLU A 190 -8.77 -9.83 9.43
N THR A 191 -8.81 -10.14 8.13
CA THR A 191 -7.58 -10.32 7.34
C THR A 191 -6.80 -9.02 7.27
N VAL A 192 -7.49 -7.89 7.05
CA VAL A 192 -6.87 -6.57 7.03
C VAL A 192 -6.27 -6.22 8.39
N GLN A 193 -7.03 -6.44 9.47
CA GLN A 193 -6.56 -6.20 10.86
C GLN A 193 -5.32 -7.03 11.18
N LYS A 194 -5.32 -8.32 10.87
CA LYS A 194 -4.18 -9.20 11.11
C LYS A 194 -2.92 -8.73 10.37
N LEU A 195 -3.06 -8.25 9.14
CA LEU A 195 -1.94 -7.71 8.37
C LEU A 195 -1.41 -6.40 8.98
N THR A 196 -2.29 -5.48 9.36
CA THR A 196 -1.88 -4.19 9.94
C THR A 196 -1.30 -4.35 11.34
N SER A 197 -1.90 -5.17 12.20
CA SER A 197 -1.38 -5.48 13.55
C SER A 197 -0.05 -6.25 13.52
N SER A 198 0.31 -6.88 12.40
CA SER A 198 1.64 -7.52 12.26
C SER A 198 2.80 -6.54 12.14
N MET A 199 2.53 -5.25 11.91
CA MET A 199 3.56 -4.21 11.74
C MET A 199 4.51 -4.15 12.92
N ASP A 200 3.98 -4.24 14.13
CA ASP A 200 4.75 -4.12 15.36
C ASP A 200 5.84 -5.21 15.43
N ALA A 201 5.45 -6.46 15.19
CA ALA A 201 6.37 -7.59 15.14
C ALA A 201 7.41 -7.45 14.00
N ARG A 202 7.03 -6.88 12.85
CA ARG A 202 7.98 -6.64 11.74
C ARG A 202 9.02 -5.60 12.10
N ILE A 203 8.61 -4.54 12.80
CA ILE A 203 9.52 -3.48 13.26
C ILE A 203 10.52 -4.06 14.26
N VAL A 204 10.05 -4.81 15.26
CA VAL A 204 10.91 -5.50 16.24
C VAL A 204 11.92 -6.42 15.55
N LYS A 205 11.47 -7.18 14.54
CA LYS A 205 12.35 -8.07 13.76
C LYS A 205 13.34 -7.29 12.90
N LEU A 206 12.97 -6.15 12.33
CA LEU A 206 13.87 -5.27 11.58
C LEU A 206 14.99 -4.73 12.49
N LEU A 207 14.64 -4.30 13.70
CA LEU A 207 15.61 -3.81 14.70
C LEU A 207 16.57 -4.93 15.09
N SER A 208 16.03 -6.11 15.41
CA SER A 208 16.82 -7.31 15.73
C SER A 208 17.77 -7.70 14.59
N ASN A 209 17.31 -7.55 13.34
CA ASN A 209 18.08 -7.81 12.12
C ASN A 209 19.02 -6.66 11.72
N LYS A 210 19.19 -5.63 12.57
CA LYS A 210 20.05 -4.46 12.34
C LYS A 210 19.75 -3.79 10.99
N GLY A 211 18.46 -3.60 10.69
CA GLY A 211 17.99 -2.95 9.47
C GLY A 211 17.97 -3.84 8.22
N SER A 212 18.34 -5.11 8.32
CA SER A 212 18.22 -6.07 7.21
C SER A 212 16.76 -6.44 6.94
N TYR A 213 16.51 -7.14 5.83
CA TYR A 213 15.17 -7.61 5.49
C TYR A 213 14.54 -8.48 6.58
N VAL A 214 13.24 -8.34 6.73
CA VAL A 214 12.39 -9.18 7.58
C VAL A 214 11.85 -10.30 6.73
N LYS A 215 12.17 -11.55 7.08
CA LYS A 215 11.46 -12.71 6.53
C LYS A 215 10.09 -12.79 7.19
N MET A 216 9.06 -12.74 6.35
CA MET A 216 7.69 -13.09 6.73
C MET A 216 7.54 -14.60 6.77
#